data_AF-A0A1H9PF13-F1
#
_entry.id   AF-A0A1H9PF13-F1
#
_cell.length_a   1.000
_cell.length_b   1.000
_cell.length_c   1.000
_cell.angle_alpha   90.00
_cell.angle_beta   90.00
_cell.angle_gamma   90.00
#
_symmetry.space_group_name_H-M   'P 1'
#
loop_
_entity.id
_entity.type
_entity.pdbx_description
1 polymer ?
#
loop_
_entity_poly.entity_id
_entity_poly.type
_entity_poly.pdbx_seq_one_letter_code
_entity_poly.pdbx_strand_id
1 'polypeptide(L)'
;MVLKDAEYYVDSYLSGRIDDAELVQGVEPLMRWVYLNHTISGVLEQEDFLQEARLLLLNSVQSFDKKYKVRFSTYYTKILKNFLCDELRKKHTQKQIPENLFVREDELVDVAAVHYGVASSSKGYYSENRLIIQENIEEYICSLSHFEKQILYQWLTLNEIEAEELIRPICQKNAYHRCRQKMLMYLQ
;
A
#
# COMPACT_ATOMS: atom_id res chain seq x y z
N MET A 1 0.68 -26.72 19.73
CA MET A 1 1.19 -26.71 21.12
C MET A 1 0.82 -25.39 21.81
N VAL A 2 1.11 -24.25 21.19
CA VAL A 2 0.89 -22.86 21.69
C VAL A 2 -0.51 -22.53 22.25
N LEU A 3 -1.59 -23.13 21.72
CA LEU A 3 -2.97 -22.75 22.09
C LEU A 3 -3.43 -23.26 23.46
N LYS A 4 -2.82 -24.32 24.01
CA LYS A 4 -3.24 -24.90 25.31
C LYS A 4 -2.70 -24.09 26.48
N ASP A 5 -1.59 -23.38 26.28
CA ASP A 5 -0.90 -22.66 27.35
C ASP A 5 -1.65 -21.38 27.71
N ALA A 6 -2.23 -20.68 26.72
CA ALA A 6 -2.98 -19.44 26.94
C ALA A 6 -4.17 -19.61 27.91
N GLU A 7 -4.86 -20.74 27.89
CA GLU A 7 -5.98 -21.01 28.81
C GLU A 7 -5.49 -21.10 30.26
N TYR A 8 -4.33 -21.74 30.48
CA TYR A 8 -3.74 -21.89 31.81
C TYR A 8 -3.36 -20.53 32.42
N TYR A 9 -2.74 -19.66 31.63
CA TYR A 9 -2.36 -18.31 32.09
C TYR A 9 -3.58 -17.47 32.43
N VAL A 10 -4.62 -17.50 31.59
CA VAL A 10 -5.86 -16.75 31.87
C VAL A 10 -6.56 -17.25 33.12
N ASP A 11 -6.63 -18.56 33.32
CA ASP A 11 -7.24 -19.15 34.52
C ASP A 11 -6.45 -18.82 35.79
N SER A 12 -5.12 -18.84 35.70
CA SER A 12 -4.24 -18.48 36.81
C SER A 12 -4.35 -16.99 37.15
N TYR A 13 -4.50 -16.13 36.13
CA TYR A 13 -4.66 -14.69 36.29
C TYR A 13 -6.00 -14.33 36.94
N LEU A 14 -7.09 -14.92 36.46
CA LEU A 14 -8.43 -14.73 37.05
C LEU A 14 -8.51 -15.27 38.49
N SER A 15 -7.65 -16.23 38.83
CA SER A 15 -7.52 -16.74 40.21
C SER A 15 -6.61 -15.88 41.09
N GLY A 16 -6.03 -14.79 40.57
CA GLY A 16 -5.11 -13.90 41.28
C GLY A 16 -3.75 -14.53 41.60
N ARG A 17 -3.36 -15.61 40.91
CA ARG A 17 -2.10 -16.34 41.17
C ARG A 17 -0.89 -15.78 40.43
N ILE A 18 -1.15 -15.07 39.33
CA ILE A 18 -0.13 -14.48 38.46
C ILE A 18 -0.49 -13.02 38.20
N ASP A 19 0.51 -12.21 37.89
CA ASP A 19 0.34 -10.78 37.57
C ASP A 19 0.11 -10.54 36.07
N ASP A 20 -0.07 -9.27 35.70
CA ASP A 20 -0.27 -8.83 34.31
C ASP A 20 0.92 -9.22 33.41
N ALA A 21 2.15 -9.14 33.94
CA ALA A 21 3.37 -9.40 33.19
C ALA A 21 3.51 -10.89 32.84
N GLU A 22 3.25 -11.76 33.81
CA GLU A 22 3.25 -13.21 33.65
C GLU A 22 2.15 -13.68 32.69
N LEU A 23 0.96 -13.07 32.77
CA LEU A 23 -0.13 -13.31 31.82
C LEU A 23 0.30 -12.95 30.39
N VAL A 24 0.85 -11.75 30.19
CA VAL A 24 1.31 -11.29 28.88
C VAL A 24 2.37 -12.23 28.33
N GLN A 25 3.39 -12.56 29.13
CA GLN A 25 4.48 -13.43 28.69
C GLN A 25 3.98 -14.82 28.27
N GLY A 26 3.00 -15.37 28.99
CA GLY A 26 2.41 -16.67 28.69
C GLY A 26 1.55 -16.68 27.42
N VAL A 27 0.88 -15.57 27.10
CA VAL A 27 -0.01 -15.45 25.94
C VAL A 27 0.70 -14.85 24.71
N GLU A 28 1.84 -14.18 24.87
CA GLU A 28 2.59 -13.55 23.78
C GLU A 28 2.92 -14.51 22.61
N PRO A 29 3.28 -15.79 22.83
CA PRO A 29 3.46 -16.75 21.74
C PRO A 29 2.23 -16.89 20.83
N LEU A 30 1.01 -16.78 21.39
CA LEU A 30 -0.22 -16.76 20.61
C LEU A 30 -0.33 -15.48 19.78
N MET A 31 0.00 -14.32 20.35
CA MET A 31 0.00 -13.04 19.63
C MET A 31 0.95 -13.10 18.42
N ARG A 32 2.19 -13.55 18.65
CA ARG A 32 3.19 -13.72 17.58
C ARG A 32 2.74 -14.71 16.53
N TRP A 33 2.12 -15.82 16.94
CA TRP A 33 1.54 -16.79 16.01
C TRP A 33 0.43 -16.16 15.15
N VAL A 34 -0.46 -15.35 15.73
CA VAL A 34 -1.50 -14.64 14.98
C VAL A 34 -0.88 -13.66 13.98
N TYR A 35 0.11 -12.87 14.41
CA TYR A 35 0.80 -11.91 13.53
C TYR A 35 1.45 -12.58 12.31
N LEU A 36 2.15 -13.70 12.52
CA LEU A 36 2.88 -14.39 11.45
C LEU A 36 1.97 -15.17 10.48
N ASN A 37 0.84 -15.67 10.97
CA ASN A 37 -0.06 -16.53 10.17
C ASN A 37 -1.23 -15.78 9.56
N HIS A 38 -1.34 -14.47 9.76
CA HIS A 38 -2.37 -13.67 9.11
C HIS A 38 -1.84 -13.04 7.81
N THR A 39 -2.63 -13.12 6.73
CA THR A 39 -2.31 -12.55 5.41
C THR A 39 -2.16 -11.02 5.42
N ILE A 40 -2.38 -10.39 6.56
CA ILE A 40 -2.38 -8.94 6.80
C ILE A 40 -1.08 -8.52 7.54
N SER A 41 -0.16 -9.45 7.80
CA SER A 41 1.17 -9.16 8.35
C SER A 41 1.90 -8.18 7.42
N GLY A 42 2.22 -6.98 7.91
CA GLY A 42 2.77 -5.87 7.11
C GLY A 42 1.95 -4.57 7.18
N VAL A 43 0.72 -4.62 7.70
CA VAL A 43 -0.08 -3.41 7.95
C VAL A 43 0.43 -2.62 9.13
N LEU A 44 0.99 -3.30 10.11
CA LEU A 44 1.53 -2.73 11.32
C LEU A 44 2.88 -3.41 11.58
N GLU A 45 3.82 -2.67 12.17
CA GLU A 45 5.06 -3.29 12.62
C GLU A 45 4.78 -4.31 13.74
N GLN A 46 5.65 -5.31 13.86
CA GLN A 46 5.44 -6.39 14.81
C GLN A 46 5.38 -5.87 16.26
N GLU A 47 6.21 -4.89 16.60
CA GLU A 47 6.27 -4.34 17.95
C GLU A 47 5.00 -3.54 18.28
N ASP A 48 4.54 -2.70 17.37
CA ASP A 48 3.27 -1.99 17.47
C ASP A 48 2.10 -2.96 17.66
N PHE A 49 2.09 -4.06 16.90
CA PHE A 49 1.05 -5.08 17.01
C PHE A 49 1.07 -5.74 18.37
N LEU A 50 2.24 -6.08 18.88
CA LEU A 50 2.37 -6.71 20.18
C LEU A 50 1.96 -5.76 21.31
N GLN A 51 2.26 -4.46 21.18
CA GLN A 51 1.83 -3.45 22.15
C GLN A 51 0.30 -3.37 22.22
N GLU A 52 -0.36 -3.22 21.08
CA GLU A 52 -1.83 -3.16 21.01
C GLU A 52 -2.49 -4.48 21.43
N ALA A 53 -1.89 -5.61 21.04
CA ALA A 53 -2.34 -6.93 21.48
C ALA A 53 -2.29 -7.04 23.00
N ARG A 54 -1.24 -6.57 23.68
CA ARG A 54 -1.17 -6.60 25.16
C ARG A 54 -2.31 -5.82 25.81
N LEU A 55 -2.65 -4.64 25.29
CA LEU A 55 -3.79 -3.86 25.78
C LEU A 55 -5.12 -4.59 25.56
N LEU A 56 -5.31 -5.15 24.37
CA LEU A 56 -6.48 -5.96 24.05
C LEU A 56 -6.57 -7.21 24.93
N LEU A 57 -5.45 -7.83 25.30
CA LEU A 57 -5.41 -8.99 26.18
C LEU A 57 -6.02 -8.64 27.54
N LEU A 58 -5.52 -7.61 28.20
CA LEU A 58 -5.98 -7.20 29.53
C LEU A 58 -7.49 -6.87 29.53
N ASN A 59 -7.96 -6.15 28.49
CA ASN A 59 -9.38 -5.86 28.31
C ASN A 59 -10.22 -7.12 28.02
N SER A 60 -9.68 -8.03 27.22
CA SER A 60 -10.38 -9.24 26.80
C SER A 60 -10.51 -10.26 27.93
N VAL A 61 -9.53 -10.34 28.84
CA VAL A 61 -9.57 -11.24 30.00
C VAL A 61 -10.65 -10.81 30.99
N GLN A 62 -10.83 -9.50 31.20
CA GLN A 62 -11.89 -8.97 32.07
C GLN A 62 -13.30 -9.18 31.49
N SER A 63 -13.43 -9.15 30.17
CA SER A 63 -14.72 -9.33 29.47
C SER A 63 -15.01 -10.78 29.07
N PHE A 64 -14.06 -11.69 29.28
CA PHE A 64 -14.21 -13.08 28.89
C PHE A 64 -15.15 -13.83 29.83
N ASP A 65 -16.27 -14.32 29.27
CA ASP A 65 -17.23 -15.14 30.00
C ASP A 65 -17.16 -16.61 29.55
N LYS A 66 -16.76 -17.47 30.49
CA LYS A 66 -16.66 -18.93 30.29
C LYS A 66 -18.01 -19.59 29.98
N LYS A 67 -19.15 -18.93 30.29
CA LYS A 67 -20.50 -19.45 29.98
C LYS A 67 -20.72 -19.71 28.49
N TYR A 68 -20.02 -18.98 27.63
CA TYR A 68 -20.13 -19.14 26.17
C TYR A 68 -19.46 -20.43 25.65
N LYS A 69 -18.80 -21.23 26.49
CA LYS A 69 -18.11 -22.50 26.13
C LYS A 69 -17.10 -22.36 24.99
N VAL A 70 -16.55 -21.17 24.79
CA VAL A 70 -15.48 -20.89 23.84
C VAL A 70 -14.15 -20.87 24.57
N ARG A 71 -13.10 -21.42 23.97
CA ARG A 71 -11.73 -21.32 24.49
C ARG A 71 -11.23 -19.88 24.39
N PHE A 72 -10.54 -19.38 25.42
CA PHE A 72 -10.02 -18.02 25.44
C PHE A 72 -9.13 -17.74 24.24
N SER A 73 -8.22 -18.66 23.91
CA SER A 73 -7.35 -18.60 22.74
C SER A 73 -8.11 -18.34 21.43
N THR A 74 -9.28 -18.96 21.25
CA THR A 74 -10.12 -18.77 20.07
C THR A 74 -10.82 -17.41 20.08
N TYR A 75 -11.36 -17.03 21.24
CA TYR A 75 -11.98 -15.73 21.47
C TYR A 75 -11.00 -14.58 21.20
N TYR A 76 -9.83 -14.66 21.81
CA TYR A 76 -8.79 -13.64 21.73
C TYR A 76 -8.17 -13.57 20.32
N THR A 77 -7.94 -14.71 19.66
CA THR A 77 -7.52 -14.72 18.25
C THR A 77 -8.52 -13.98 17.37
N LYS A 78 -9.82 -14.11 17.61
CA LYS A 78 -10.85 -13.38 16.85
C LYS A 78 -10.75 -11.86 17.08
N ILE A 79 -10.50 -11.43 18.32
CA ILE A 79 -10.28 -10.02 18.65
C ILE A 79 -9.07 -9.47 17.89
N LEU A 80 -7.94 -10.18 17.93
CA LEU A 80 -6.71 -9.75 17.23
C LEU A 80 -6.91 -9.65 15.71
N LYS A 81 -7.65 -10.58 15.11
CA LYS A 81 -7.98 -10.52 13.67
C LYS A 81 -8.86 -9.33 13.34
N ASN A 82 -9.87 -9.05 14.15
CA ASN A 82 -10.74 -7.88 13.95
C ASN A 82 -9.94 -6.59 14.06
N PHE A 83 -9.06 -6.48 15.06
CA PHE A 83 -8.15 -5.36 15.23
C PHE A 83 -7.29 -5.12 13.97
N LEU A 84 -6.63 -6.16 13.44
CA LEU A 84 -5.85 -6.05 12.20
C LEU A 84 -6.68 -5.59 10.99
N CYS A 85 -7.93 -6.08 10.87
CA CYS A 85 -8.85 -5.64 9.82
C CYS A 85 -9.27 -4.17 9.99
N ASP A 86 -9.46 -3.71 11.22
CA ASP A 86 -9.84 -2.33 11.49
C ASP A 86 -8.67 -1.37 11.24
N GLU A 87 -7.43 -1.76 11.58
CA GLU A 87 -6.23 -0.98 11.24
C GLU A 87 -6.04 -0.88 9.72
N LEU A 88 -6.26 -1.96 8.97
CA LEU A 88 -6.33 -1.91 7.51
C LEU A 88 -7.33 -0.89 7.01
N ARG A 89 -8.56 -0.94 7.52
CA ARG A 89 -9.63 -0.03 7.10
C ARG A 89 -9.28 1.41 7.41
N LYS A 90 -8.67 1.69 8.57
CA LYS A 90 -8.19 3.03 8.93
C LYS A 90 -7.14 3.51 7.94
N LYS A 91 -6.14 2.69 7.60
CA LYS A 91 -5.13 3.02 6.58
C LYS A 91 -5.76 3.29 5.21
N HIS A 92 -6.77 2.52 4.80
CA HIS A 92 -7.47 2.74 3.53
C HIS A 92 -8.43 3.95 3.54
N THR A 93 -8.98 4.33 4.69
CA THR A 93 -9.95 5.43 4.82
C THR A 93 -9.26 6.77 5.00
N GLN A 94 -8.15 6.82 5.73
CA GLN A 94 -7.24 7.94 5.65
C GLN A 94 -6.74 7.97 4.21
N LYS A 95 -7.06 9.03 3.47
CA LYS A 95 -6.58 9.27 2.10
C LYS A 95 -5.05 9.40 2.12
N GLN A 96 -4.35 8.30 2.28
CA GLN A 96 -2.92 8.24 2.11
C GLN A 96 -2.68 8.33 0.60
N ILE A 97 -1.91 9.34 0.25
CA ILE A 97 -1.13 9.34 -0.99
C ILE A 97 -0.52 7.94 -1.11
N PRO A 98 -0.75 7.20 -2.22
CA PRO A 98 -0.32 5.82 -2.35
C PRO A 98 1.13 5.64 -1.89
N GLU A 99 1.45 4.61 -1.11
CA GLU A 99 2.84 4.31 -0.71
C GLU A 99 3.77 4.17 -1.93
N ASN A 100 3.20 3.85 -3.10
CA ASN A 100 3.86 3.86 -4.41
C ASN A 100 4.43 5.24 -4.83
N LEU A 101 4.12 6.32 -4.10
CA LEU A 101 4.64 7.68 -4.28
C LEU A 101 5.69 8.05 -3.22
N PHE A 102 5.94 7.21 -2.22
CA PHE A 102 6.99 7.40 -1.22
C PHE A 102 8.16 6.48 -1.53
N VAL A 103 9.17 7.05 -2.19
CA VAL A 103 10.49 6.43 -2.30
C VAL A 103 11.30 6.82 -1.05
N ARG A 104 11.99 5.87 -0.43
CA ARG A 104 12.90 6.16 0.71
C ARG A 104 13.99 7.11 0.21
N GLU A 105 14.34 8.12 0.99
CA GLU A 105 15.34 9.13 0.61
C GLU A 105 16.71 8.51 0.28
N ASP A 106 17.05 7.40 0.92
CA ASP A 106 18.26 6.63 0.65
C ASP A 106 18.21 5.85 -0.68
N GLU A 107 17.01 5.45 -1.14
CA GLU A 107 16.80 4.82 -2.46
C GLU A 107 16.71 5.86 -3.58
N LEU A 108 16.45 7.13 -3.25
CA LEU A 108 16.49 8.25 -4.18
C LEU A 108 17.93 8.64 -4.56
N VAL A 109 18.97 8.29 -3.81
CA VAL A 109 20.33 8.66 -4.22
C VAL A 109 20.75 7.94 -5.51
N ASP A 110 20.38 6.66 -5.66
CA ASP A 110 20.69 5.89 -6.88
C ASP A 110 19.64 6.07 -7.99
N VAL A 111 18.37 6.34 -7.64
CA VAL A 111 17.29 6.48 -8.64
C VAL A 111 17.02 7.94 -9.04
N ALA A 112 17.24 8.93 -8.17
CA ALA A 112 17.13 10.35 -8.49
C ALA A 112 18.38 10.91 -9.19
N ALA A 113 19.53 10.24 -9.10
CA ALA A 113 20.64 10.49 -10.03
C ALA A 113 20.28 10.09 -11.47
N VAL A 114 19.35 9.15 -11.64
CA VAL A 114 19.00 8.60 -12.95
C VAL A 114 17.73 9.24 -13.51
N HIS A 115 16.62 9.42 -12.79
CA HIS A 115 15.36 9.82 -13.45
C HIS A 115 14.57 11.03 -12.95
N TYR A 116 14.43 11.34 -11.65
CA TYR A 116 13.67 12.55 -11.27
C TYR A 116 14.10 13.07 -9.90
N GLY A 117 14.76 14.23 -9.89
CA GLY A 117 15.05 14.99 -8.68
C GLY A 117 13.76 15.51 -8.03
N VAL A 118 13.50 15.10 -6.80
CA VAL A 118 12.45 15.71 -5.98
C VAL A 118 12.97 17.03 -5.44
N ALA A 119 12.35 18.08 -5.95
CA ALA A 119 11.97 19.29 -5.23
C ALA A 119 13.00 19.84 -4.22
N SER A 120 13.85 20.74 -4.69
CA SER A 120 13.85 22.09 -4.12
C SER A 120 14.57 23.09 -5.01
N SER A 121 13.88 24.22 -5.17
CA SER A 121 14.37 25.50 -5.66
C SER A 121 14.62 25.67 -7.17
N SER A 122 14.10 26.81 -7.63
CA SER A 122 14.50 27.57 -8.82
C SER A 122 13.79 27.29 -10.16
N LYS A 123 13.14 28.36 -10.57
CA LYS A 123 12.57 28.77 -11.86
C LYS A 123 13.52 28.64 -13.09
N GLY A 124 14.41 27.64 -13.13
CA GLY A 124 15.55 27.60 -14.06
C GLY A 124 15.78 26.33 -14.89
N TYR A 125 15.14 25.19 -14.60
CA TYR A 125 15.58 23.88 -15.15
C TYR A 125 14.68 23.27 -16.24
N TYR A 126 14.01 24.10 -17.04
CA TYR A 126 13.23 23.61 -18.20
C TYR A 126 13.74 24.14 -19.55
N SER A 127 14.89 24.83 -19.62
CA SER A 127 15.34 25.43 -20.89
C SER A 127 15.85 24.39 -21.88
N GLU A 128 16.74 23.48 -21.48
CA GLU A 128 17.35 22.50 -22.39
C GLU A 128 16.33 21.47 -22.90
N ASN A 129 15.51 20.90 -22.01
CA ASN A 129 14.49 19.94 -22.42
C ASN A 129 13.40 20.59 -23.28
N ARG A 130 13.06 21.86 -23.02
CA ARG A 130 12.14 22.60 -23.88
C ARG A 130 12.76 22.88 -25.25
N LEU A 131 14.06 23.17 -25.33
CA LEU A 131 14.77 23.36 -26.59
C LEU A 131 14.85 22.05 -27.39
N ILE A 132 15.23 20.94 -26.76
CA ILE A 132 15.26 19.61 -27.38
C ILE A 132 13.87 19.21 -27.89
N ILE A 133 12.83 19.43 -27.09
CA ILE A 133 11.45 19.20 -27.53
C ILE A 133 11.12 20.13 -28.70
N GLN A 134 11.45 21.42 -28.65
CA GLN A 134 11.16 22.36 -29.75
C GLN A 134 11.90 22.01 -31.04
N GLU A 135 13.12 21.51 -30.95
CA GLU A 135 13.94 21.11 -32.11
C GLU A 135 13.42 19.79 -32.71
N ASN A 136 13.04 18.82 -31.87
CA ASN A 136 12.71 17.47 -32.34
C ASN A 136 11.21 17.23 -32.55
N ILE A 137 10.33 18.15 -32.10
CA ILE A 137 8.87 17.95 -32.22
C ILE A 137 8.39 17.95 -33.67
N GLU A 138 9.02 18.75 -34.54
CA GLU A 138 8.66 18.78 -35.96
C GLU A 138 9.03 17.47 -36.66
N GLU A 139 10.22 16.93 -36.36
CA GLU A 139 10.68 15.63 -36.87
C GLU A 139 9.83 14.48 -36.32
N TYR A 140 9.51 14.52 -35.03
CA TYR A 140 8.61 13.56 -34.40
C TYR A 140 7.23 13.58 -35.07
N ILE A 141 6.61 14.76 -35.23
CA ILE A 141 5.31 14.87 -35.91
C ILE A 141 5.45 14.37 -37.35
N CYS A 142 6.52 14.66 -38.07
CA CYS A 142 6.74 14.14 -39.42
C CYS A 142 6.86 12.60 -39.47
N SER A 143 7.41 11.97 -38.42
CA SER A 143 7.56 10.51 -38.31
C SER A 143 6.24 9.74 -38.07
N LEU A 144 5.18 10.45 -37.65
CA LEU A 144 3.87 9.86 -37.39
C LEU A 144 3.09 9.70 -38.69
N SER A 145 2.46 8.53 -38.85
CA SER A 145 1.50 8.31 -39.94
C SER A 145 0.25 9.18 -39.78
N HIS A 146 -0.49 9.39 -40.86
CA HIS A 146 -1.72 10.19 -40.84
C HIS A 146 -2.73 9.72 -39.77
N PHE A 147 -2.85 8.40 -39.60
CA PHE A 147 -3.71 7.78 -38.59
C PHE A 147 -3.18 7.98 -37.16
N GLU A 148 -1.86 7.87 -36.97
CA GLU A 148 -1.21 8.15 -35.67
C GLU A 148 -1.38 9.62 -35.24
N LYS A 149 -1.27 10.56 -36.20
CA LYS A 149 -1.53 11.99 -35.95
C LYS A 149 -2.96 12.24 -35.51
N GLN A 150 -3.94 11.67 -36.21
CA GLN A 150 -5.35 11.82 -35.85
C GLN A 150 -5.63 11.34 -34.42
N ILE A 151 -5.06 10.20 -34.03
CA ILE A 151 -5.19 9.67 -32.67
C ILE A 151 -4.49 10.56 -31.65
N LEU A 152 -3.30 11.06 -31.96
CA LEU A 152 -2.57 11.97 -31.08
C LEU A 152 -3.34 13.28 -30.86
N TYR A 153 -3.88 13.89 -31.92
CA TYR A 153 -4.71 15.10 -31.82
C TYR A 153 -5.98 14.83 -31.04
N GLN A 154 -6.67 13.72 -31.32
CA GLN A 154 -7.86 13.34 -30.57
C GLN A 154 -7.56 13.20 -29.07
N TRP A 155 -6.44 12.56 -28.72
CA TRP A 155 -6.00 12.42 -27.33
C TRP A 155 -5.63 13.75 -26.67
N LEU A 156 -4.96 14.65 -27.39
CA LEU A 156 -4.58 15.98 -26.89
C LEU A 156 -5.78 16.93 -26.71
N THR A 157 -6.87 16.71 -27.45
CA THR A 157 -8.05 17.61 -27.47
C THR A 157 -9.16 17.14 -26.52
N LEU A 158 -9.11 15.90 -26.04
CA LEU A 158 -10.15 15.32 -25.19
C LEU A 158 -10.07 15.82 -23.74
N ASN A 159 -10.78 16.92 -23.47
CA ASN A 159 -11.45 17.15 -22.20
C ASN A 159 -12.80 16.41 -22.22
N GLU A 160 -13.01 15.44 -21.34
CA GLU A 160 -14.30 14.87 -20.86
C GLU A 160 -15.51 14.69 -21.79
N ILE A 161 -15.36 14.61 -23.12
CA ILE A 161 -16.50 14.33 -24.00
C ILE A 161 -16.45 12.88 -24.47
N GLU A 162 -17.33 12.09 -23.85
CA GLU A 162 -17.90 10.83 -24.34
C GLU A 162 -16.93 9.65 -24.50
N ALA A 163 -16.57 9.08 -23.35
CA ALA A 163 -16.01 7.73 -23.22
C ALA A 163 -16.93 6.59 -23.72
N GLU A 164 -18.10 6.91 -24.29
CA GLU A 164 -19.12 5.93 -24.70
C GLU A 164 -19.16 5.64 -26.21
N GLU A 165 -18.56 6.45 -27.09
CA GLU A 165 -18.54 6.15 -28.54
C GLU A 165 -17.23 5.55 -29.08
N LEU A 166 -16.18 5.40 -28.25
CA LEU A 166 -14.99 4.65 -28.66
C LEU A 166 -15.13 3.15 -28.38
N ILE A 167 -16.04 2.53 -29.12
CA ILE A 167 -15.95 1.11 -29.45
C ILE A 167 -14.60 0.90 -30.14
N ARG A 168 -13.68 0.34 -29.36
CA ARG A 168 -12.30 -0.01 -29.70
C ARG A 168 -12.21 -0.65 -31.08
N PRO A 169 -11.23 -0.23 -31.88
CA PRO A 169 -10.36 -1.15 -32.56
C PRO A 169 -9.03 -1.19 -31.78
N ILE A 170 -8.53 -2.38 -31.50
CA ILE A 170 -7.16 -2.64 -30.99
C ILE A 170 -6.11 -1.76 -31.72
N CYS A 171 -6.39 -1.45 -32.98
CA CYS A 171 -5.65 -0.52 -33.84
C CYS A 171 -5.38 0.86 -33.23
N GLN A 172 -6.33 1.47 -32.51
CA GLN A 172 -6.15 2.80 -31.91
C GLN A 172 -5.21 2.77 -30.71
N LYS A 173 -5.36 1.76 -29.84
CA LYS A 173 -4.42 1.53 -28.71
C LYS A 173 -3.02 1.23 -29.23
N ASN A 174 -2.91 0.39 -30.25
CA ASN A 174 -1.62 0.06 -30.87
C ASN A 174 -0.99 1.26 -31.58
N ALA A 175 -1.79 2.14 -32.18
CA ALA A 175 -1.29 3.37 -32.78
C ALA A 175 -0.84 4.37 -31.69
N TYR A 176 -1.57 4.50 -30.58
CA TYR A 176 -1.12 5.30 -29.43
C TYR A 176 0.19 4.77 -28.82
N HIS A 177 0.30 3.45 -28.64
CA HIS A 177 1.55 2.83 -28.19
C HIS A 177 2.72 3.12 -29.14
N ARG A 178 2.49 3.07 -30.45
CA ARG A 178 3.49 3.43 -31.47
C ARG A 178 3.85 4.91 -31.42
N CYS A 179 2.88 5.81 -31.22
CA CYS A 179 3.14 7.24 -31.01
C CYS A 179 4.06 7.46 -29.81
N ARG A 180 3.74 6.81 -28.68
CA ARG A 180 4.53 6.92 -27.44
C ARG A 180 5.95 6.37 -27.60
N GLN A 181 6.11 5.23 -28.28
CA GLN A 181 7.43 4.67 -28.55
C GLN A 181 8.27 5.59 -29.43
N LYS A 182 7.70 6.11 -30.52
CA LYS A 182 8.39 7.08 -31.38
C LYS A 182 8.74 8.35 -30.61
N MET A 183 7.83 8.86 -29.79
CA MET A 183 8.08 10.04 -28.96
C MET A 183 9.28 9.84 -28.03
N LEU A 184 9.41 8.65 -27.42
CA LEU A 184 10.56 8.31 -26.59
C LEU A 184 11.86 8.19 -27.38
N MET A 185 11.82 7.81 -28.66
CA MET A 185 13.02 7.73 -29.50
C MET A 185 13.54 9.11 -29.95
N TYR A 186 12.66 10.10 -30.10
CA TYR A 186 13.04 11.45 -30.54
C TYR A 186 13.31 12.43 -29.38
N LEU A 187 12.99 12.05 -28.14
CA LEU A 187 13.15 12.87 -26.94
C LEU A 187 14.22 12.33 -25.96
N GLN A 188 15.08 11.41 -26.41
CA GLN A 188 16.30 10.98 -25.72
C GLN A 188 17.49 11.77 -26.26
#